data_AF-A0A7V8VXS1-F1
#
_entry.id   AF-A0A7V8VXS1-F1
#
_cell.length_a   1.000
_cell.length_b   1.000
_cell.length_c   1.000
_cell.angle_alpha   90.00
_cell.angle_beta   90.00
_cell.angle_gamma   90.00
#
_symmetry.space_group_name_H-M   'P 1'
#
loop_
_entity.id
_entity.type
_entity.pdbx_description
1 polymer ?
#
loop_
_entity_poly.entity_id
_entity_poly.type
_entity_poly.pdbx_seq_one_letter_code
_entity_poly.pdbx_strand_id
1 'polypeptide(L)'
;MQKSERIVRYTAEQIDEKIRNGEDRTNWERVRNLTFEEIEASIDFEEEGIFDWSTVQAGMPDPSQEITVRFDAVVIDWFKAQGPDYEDRMNAVLHQYMDRMTSTQSHK
;
A
#
# COMPACT_ATOMS: atom_id res chain seq x y z
N MET A 1 29.01 -18.42 -10.19
CA MET A 1 28.60 -17.28 -9.34
C MET A 1 27.58 -17.78 -8.34
N GLN A 2 27.92 -17.84 -7.05
CA GLN A 2 26.98 -18.31 -6.02
C GLN A 2 25.98 -17.18 -5.71
N LYS A 3 24.68 -17.50 -5.79
CA LYS A 3 23.59 -16.59 -5.47
C LYS A 3 23.51 -16.45 -3.95
N SER A 4 23.70 -15.26 -3.39
CA SER A 4 23.55 -15.04 -1.96
C SER A 4 22.08 -14.94 -1.59
N GLU A 5 21.51 -16.05 -1.14
CA GLU A 5 20.19 -16.16 -0.52
C GLU A 5 20.22 -15.53 0.89
N ARG A 6 20.13 -14.20 0.98
CA ARG A 6 19.99 -13.49 2.27
C ARG A 6 18.79 -12.55 2.30
N ILE A 7 17.66 -13.02 1.79
CA ILE A 7 16.37 -12.40 2.11
C ILE A 7 15.82 -13.15 3.33
N VAL A 8 15.85 -12.52 4.49
CA VAL A 8 15.37 -13.08 5.76
C VAL A 8 14.07 -12.37 6.13
N ARG A 9 13.07 -13.12 6.59
CA ARG A 9 11.83 -12.56 7.12
C ARG A 9 11.96 -12.40 8.63
N TYR A 10 11.58 -11.24 9.14
CA TYR A 10 11.48 -10.95 10.57
C TYR A 10 10.08 -10.46 10.89
N THR A 11 9.59 -10.80 12.09
CA THR A 11 8.41 -10.13 12.67
C THR A 11 8.84 -8.81 13.33
N ALA A 12 7.88 -7.92 13.58
CA ALA A 12 8.14 -6.65 14.26
C ALA A 12 8.79 -6.87 15.64
N GLU A 13 8.29 -7.83 16.42
CA GLU A 13 8.83 -8.18 17.75
C GLU A 13 10.29 -8.66 17.69
N GLN A 14 10.64 -9.44 16.67
CA GLN A 14 12.01 -9.93 16.45
C GLN A 14 12.96 -8.79 16.08
N ILE A 15 12.48 -7.79 15.34
CA ILE A 15 13.27 -6.59 15.00
C ILE A 15 13.52 -5.76 16.27
N ASP A 16 12.49 -5.55 17.09
CA ASP A 16 12.62 -4.80 18.33
C ASP A 16 13.58 -5.46 19.31
N GLU A 17 13.53 -6.79 19.42
CA GLU A 17 14.47 -7.56 20.24
C GLU A 17 15.91 -7.39 19.74
N LYS A 18 16.13 -7.44 18.42
CA LYS A 18 17.45 -7.21 17.81
C LYS A 18 18.00 -5.81 18.08
N ILE A 19 17.14 -4.79 18.01
CA ILE A 19 17.53 -3.40 18.33
C ILE A 19 17.87 -3.28 19.82
N ARG A 20 17.07 -3.87 20.72
CA ARG A 20 17.37 -3.89 22.17
C ARG A 20 18.68 -4.61 22.48
N ASN A 21 18.98 -5.68 21.74
CA ASN A 21 20.20 -6.46 21.88
C ASN A 21 21.42 -5.80 21.18
N GLY A 22 21.24 -4.66 20.50
CA GLY A 22 22.30 -3.96 19.76
C GLY A 22 22.80 -4.70 18.51
N GLU A 23 21.99 -5.63 17.98
CA GLU A 23 22.28 -6.33 16.73
C GLU A 23 21.86 -5.53 15.48
N ASP A 24 21.26 -4.36 15.68
CA ASP A 24 20.98 -3.45 14.60
C ASP A 24 22.28 -2.84 14.06
N ARG A 25 22.37 -2.74 12.74
CA ARG A 25 23.59 -2.25 12.06
C ARG A 25 23.57 -0.73 11.87
N THR A 26 22.61 -0.06 12.50
CA THR A 26 22.31 1.34 12.26
C THR A 26 22.96 2.19 13.35
N ASN A 27 23.74 3.19 12.97
CA ASN A 27 24.27 4.15 13.93
C ASN A 27 23.17 5.16 14.32
N TRP A 28 22.36 4.81 15.32
CA TRP A 28 21.27 5.65 15.79
C TRP A 28 21.72 6.95 16.45
N GLU A 29 22.91 6.98 17.05
CA GLU A 29 23.44 8.20 17.64
C GLU A 29 23.71 9.26 16.56
N ARG A 30 24.30 8.86 15.45
CA ARG A 30 24.47 9.72 14.27
C ARG A 30 23.12 10.22 13.74
N VAL A 31 22.13 9.33 13.60
CA VAL A 31 20.79 9.70 13.09
C VAL A 31 20.09 10.69 14.01
N ARG A 32 20.21 10.55 15.33
CA ARG A 32 19.59 11.48 16.30
C ARG A 32 20.24 12.86 16.31
N ASN A 33 21.51 12.96 15.92
CA ASN A 33 22.28 14.20 15.93
C ASN A 33 22.30 14.91 14.57
N LEU A 34 21.75 14.31 13.51
CA LEU A 34 21.64 14.91 12.18
C LEU A 34 20.72 16.14 12.23
N THR A 35 21.20 17.28 11.72
CA THR A 35 20.37 18.49 11.65
C THR A 35 19.46 18.46 10.43
N PHE A 36 18.44 19.31 10.45
CA PHE A 36 17.55 19.45 9.30
C PHE A 36 18.30 19.94 8.06
N GLU A 37 19.26 20.88 8.20
CA GLU A 37 20.03 21.36 7.05
C GLU A 37 20.92 20.26 6.45
N GLU A 38 21.49 19.38 7.27
CA GLU A 38 22.29 18.24 6.79
C GLU A 38 21.43 17.21 6.06
N ILE A 39 20.18 17.01 6.48
CA ILE A 39 19.23 16.13 5.80
C ILE A 39 18.84 16.73 4.45
N GLU A 40 18.46 18.01 4.39
CA GLU A 40 18.12 18.70 3.14
C GLU A 40 19.28 18.70 2.15
N ALA A 41 20.51 18.95 2.61
CA ALA A 41 21.71 18.91 1.77
C ALA A 41 22.06 17.51 1.26
N SER A 42 21.51 16.45 1.87
CA SER A 42 21.72 15.07 1.43
C SER A 42 20.77 14.62 0.32
N ILE A 43 19.73 15.41 0.02
CA ILE A 43 18.76 15.11 -1.04
C ILE A 43 19.41 15.36 -2.41
N ASP A 44 19.51 14.31 -3.22
CA ASP A 44 19.86 14.43 -4.63
C ASP A 44 18.58 14.53 -5.47
N PHE A 45 18.18 15.76 -5.80
CA PHE A 45 16.96 16.00 -6.58
C PHE A 45 17.05 15.47 -8.02
N GLU A 46 18.24 15.26 -8.60
CA GLU A 46 18.38 14.64 -9.92
C GLU A 46 18.09 13.14 -9.89
N GLU A 47 18.43 12.45 -8.79
CA GLU A 47 18.19 11.01 -8.61
C GLU A 47 16.79 10.73 -8.03
N GLU A 48 16.36 11.47 -7.02
CA GLU A 48 15.11 11.24 -6.26
C GLU A 48 13.86 11.72 -7.02
N GLY A 49 14.01 12.72 -7.90
CA GLY A 49 12.92 13.34 -8.64
C GLY A 49 11.95 14.17 -7.78
N ILE A 50 11.16 15.02 -8.43
CA ILE A 50 10.12 15.80 -7.75
C ILE A 50 8.85 14.94 -7.70
N PHE A 51 8.47 14.51 -6.50
CA PHE A 51 7.23 13.78 -6.30
C PHE A 51 6.02 14.73 -6.34
N ASP A 52 5.12 14.51 -7.29
CA ASP A 52 3.90 15.30 -7.43
C ASP A 52 2.81 14.80 -6.48
N TRP A 53 2.72 15.45 -5.31
CA TRP A 53 1.70 15.20 -4.31
C TRP A 53 0.27 15.42 -4.80
N SER A 54 0.04 16.13 -5.91
CA SER A 54 -1.30 16.32 -6.48
C SER A 54 -1.88 15.05 -7.10
N THR A 55 -1.04 14.06 -7.40
CA THR A 55 -1.45 12.74 -7.90
C THR A 55 -1.84 11.77 -6.79
N VAL A 56 -1.54 12.10 -5.52
CA VAL A 56 -1.84 11.26 -4.37
C VAL A 56 -3.24 11.56 -3.88
N GLN A 57 -4.18 10.66 -4.20
CA GLN A 57 -5.52 10.70 -3.61
C GLN A 57 -5.47 10.05 -2.23
N ALA A 58 -5.10 10.82 -1.20
CA ALA A 58 -5.21 10.42 0.19
C ALA A 58 -6.67 10.52 0.67
N GLY A 59 -7.54 9.66 0.11
CA GLY A 59 -8.90 9.47 0.60
C GLY A 59 -8.93 8.30 1.58
N MET A 60 -9.41 8.52 2.81
CA MET A 60 -9.95 7.41 3.59
C MET A 60 -11.09 6.82 2.75
N PRO A 61 -11.12 5.50 2.48
CA PRO A 61 -12.24 4.93 1.73
C PRO A 61 -13.52 5.26 2.48
N ASP A 62 -14.51 5.81 1.77
CA ASP A 62 -15.82 6.07 2.36
C ASP A 62 -16.34 4.79 3.04
N PRO A 63 -16.98 4.91 4.22
CA PRO A 63 -17.49 3.74 4.92
C PRO A 63 -18.46 2.99 4.02
N SER A 64 -18.19 1.69 3.82
CA SER A 64 -19.08 0.82 3.05
C SER A 64 -20.47 0.82 3.68
N GLN A 65 -21.50 1.04 2.85
CA GLN A 65 -22.88 1.01 3.30
C GLN A 65 -23.46 -0.39 3.13
N GLU A 66 -23.98 -0.97 4.22
CA GLU A 66 -24.70 -2.24 4.15
C GLU A 66 -26.07 -2.03 3.48
N ILE A 67 -26.28 -2.69 2.34
CA ILE A 67 -27.54 -2.64 1.58
C ILE A 67 -27.99 -4.05 1.22
N THR A 68 -29.30 -4.28 1.20
CA THR A 68 -29.87 -5.53 0.68
C THR A 68 -30.10 -5.41 -0.83
N VAL A 69 -29.32 -6.14 -1.62
CA VAL A 69 -29.43 -6.20 -3.08
C VAL A 69 -29.68 -7.64 -3.53
N ARG A 70 -30.41 -7.82 -4.64
CA ARG A 70 -30.65 -9.13 -5.25
C ARG A 70 -29.73 -9.31 -6.44
N PHE A 71 -28.95 -10.39 -6.43
CA PHE A 71 -28.14 -10.84 -7.56
C PHE A 71 -28.65 -12.19 -8.06
N ASP A 72 -28.30 -12.55 -9.30
CA ASP A 72 -28.52 -13.90 -9.83
C ASP A 72 -27.72 -14.92 -9.01
N ALA A 73 -28.33 -16.09 -8.74
CA ALA A 73 -27.69 -17.17 -8.01
C ALA A 73 -26.39 -17.63 -8.69
N VAL A 74 -26.37 -17.69 -10.03
CA VAL A 74 -25.19 -18.12 -10.80
C VAL A 74 -24.02 -17.15 -10.59
N VAL A 75 -24.31 -15.85 -10.49
CA VAL A 75 -23.29 -14.81 -10.24
C VAL A 75 -22.71 -14.98 -8.84
N ILE A 76 -23.58 -15.15 -7.83
CA ILE A 76 -23.15 -15.35 -6.45
C ILE A 76 -22.28 -16.61 -6.33
N ASP A 77 -22.69 -17.72 -6.93
CA ASP A 77 -21.97 -18.99 -6.86
C ASP A 77 -20.59 -18.90 -7.52
N TRP A 78 -20.48 -18.16 -8.64
CA TRP A 78 -19.20 -17.92 -9.31
C TRP A 78 -18.22 -17.12 -8.43
N PHE A 79 -18.71 -16.09 -7.74
CA PHE A 79 -17.88 -15.30 -6.83
C PHE A 79 -17.50 -16.08 -5.56
N LYS A 80 -18.44 -16.84 -4.98
CA LYS A 80 -18.16 -17.73 -3.84
C LYS A 80 -17.10 -18.78 -4.14
N ALA A 81 -17.06 -19.30 -5.36
CA ALA A 81 -16.04 -20.25 -5.78
C ALA A 81 -14.61 -19.68 -5.75
N GLN A 82 -14.43 -18.36 -5.68
CA GLN A 82 -13.13 -17.68 -5.65
C GLN A 82 -12.58 -17.45 -4.24
N GLY A 83 -13.36 -17.73 -3.20
CA GLY A 83 -12.92 -17.63 -1.82
C GLY A 83 -13.90 -16.94 -0.88
N PRO A 84 -13.52 -16.82 0.41
CA PRO A 84 -14.38 -16.23 1.45
C PRO A 84 -14.69 -14.75 1.23
N ASP A 85 -13.77 -13.98 0.62
CA ASP A 85 -13.92 -12.53 0.41
C ASP A 85 -14.66 -12.19 -0.89
N TYR A 86 -15.73 -12.95 -1.19
CA TYR A 86 -16.45 -12.81 -2.46
C TYR A 86 -17.21 -11.48 -2.56
N GLU A 87 -17.65 -10.92 -1.43
CA GLU A 87 -18.35 -9.63 -1.36
C GLU A 87 -17.43 -8.47 -1.74
N ASP A 88 -16.20 -8.45 -1.22
CA ASP A 88 -15.18 -7.45 -1.59
C ASP A 88 -14.82 -7.52 -3.07
N ARG A 89 -14.74 -8.73 -3.63
CA ARG A 89 -14.51 -8.94 -5.07
C ARG A 89 -15.67 -8.41 -5.91
N MET A 90 -16.90 -8.66 -5.49
CA MET A 90 -18.08 -8.09 -6.16
C MET A 90 -18.03 -6.56 -6.11
N ASN A 91 -17.71 -5.99 -4.95
CA ASN A 91 -17.60 -4.55 -4.78
C ASN A 91 -16.49 -3.95 -5.68
N ALA A 92 -15.32 -4.59 -5.75
CA ALA A 92 -14.22 -4.16 -6.63
C ALA A 92 -14.61 -4.12 -8.12
N VAL A 93 -15.40 -5.10 -8.58
CA VAL A 93 -15.92 -5.12 -9.96
C VAL A 93 -16.87 -3.94 -10.21
N LEU A 94 -17.76 -3.64 -9.24
CA LEU A 94 -18.66 -2.50 -9.32
C LEU A 94 -17.90 -1.17 -9.35
N HIS A 95 -16.85 -1.03 -8.54
CA HIS A 95 -15.96 0.13 -8.56
C HIS A 95 -15.30 0.30 -9.93
N GLN A 96 -14.70 -0.75 -10.49
CA GLN A 96 -14.06 -0.66 -11.81
C GLN A 96 -15.06 -0.28 -12.91
N TYR A 97 -16.30 -0.77 -12.83
CA TYR A 97 -17.35 -0.38 -13.77
C TYR A 97 -17.71 1.10 -13.62
N MET A 98 -17.87 1.58 -12.38
CA MET A 98 -18.12 2.99 -12.07
C MET A 98 -17.01 3.88 -12.63
N ASP A 99 -15.74 3.56 -12.36
CA ASP A 99 -14.57 4.35 -12.81
C ASP A 99 -14.51 4.47 -14.33
N ARG A 100 -14.82 3.38 -15.05
CA ARG A 100 -14.89 3.41 -16.52
C ARG A 100 -16.01 4.33 -17.00
N MET A 101 -17.15 4.34 -16.33
CA MET A 101 -18.30 5.15 -16.72
C MET A 101 -18.09 6.64 -16.39
N THR A 102 -17.48 6.97 -15.26
CA THR A 102 -17.16 8.35 -14.86
C THR A 102 -16.03 8.94 -15.69
N SER A 103 -14.96 8.17 -15.95
CA SER A 103 -13.85 8.59 -16.81
C SER A 103 -14.30 8.86 -18.25
N THR A 104 -15.29 8.10 -18.75
CA THR A 104 -15.88 8.33 -20.07
C THR A 104 -16.72 9.61 -20.13
N GLN A 105 -17.34 10.02 -19.01
CA GLN A 105 -18.15 11.25 -18.95
C GLN A 105 -17.33 12.53 -18.82
N SER A 106 -16.10 12.45 -18.31
CA SER A 106 -15.22 13.63 -18.20
C SER A 106 -14.52 14.02 -19.52
N HIS A 107 -14.73 13.25 -20.60
CA HIS A 107 -14.20 13.49 -21.94
C HIS A 107 -15.29 13.90 -22.97
N LYS A 108 -16.41 14.43 -22.49
CA LYS A 108 -17.48 15.01 -23.33
C LYS A 108 -17.83 16.41 -22.86
#